data_AF-V5SKE4-F1
#
_entry.id   AF-V5SKE4-F1
#
_cell.length_a   1.000
_cell.length_b   1.000
_cell.length_c   1.000
_cell.angle_alpha   90.00
_cell.angle_beta   90.00
_cell.angle_gamma   90.00
#
_symmetry.space_group_name_H-M   'P 1'
#
loop_
_entity.id
_entity.type
_entity.pdbx_description
1 polymer ?
#
loop_
_entity_poly.entity_id
_entity_poly.type
_entity_poly.pdbx_seq_one_letter_code
_entity_poly.pdbx_strand_id
1 'polypeptide(L)'
;MGQFVDAEVARTPFGTKWRLSAEMPFLDTERPQALPLVFMGCQTENPSADEICENWLGSRGEAVYCIHRIDRDDFKTYAGGDPIRRKMNDPGRVYFGLTKLNAYWLLVAVLSVKKKFPGAEIRLLTAVDDPQIAQLLSPETSQSIAERHYLLPRWRKQTQHLNQTWNLDYGNRFLCKLAVGFGHAFFGPAFAERPHERTLREGLWRRPGNSTEPLRIKGKAFFEPGDSGLSKLLTNAAAFTLVFSRTPEGAWVSTFMPDGIFASCMILPASEMLPSDFFKTFTDCFTVLLYPALNQFVGPLPLQAYIEHRTGARTVQALGEIEQRQKTISQIEAEVAKFNIAGSEAA
;
A
#
# COMPACT_ATOMS: atom_id res chain seq x y z
N MET A 1 15.81 7.72 7.03
CA MET A 1 15.54 6.26 7.00
C MET A 1 14.23 5.89 6.29
N GLY A 2 13.13 6.63 6.46
CA GLY A 2 11.81 6.22 5.94
C GLY A 2 11.70 6.07 4.42
N GLN A 3 12.36 6.93 3.64
CA GLN A 3 12.16 6.94 2.18
C GLN A 3 12.62 5.67 1.44
N PHE A 4 13.55 4.89 1.99
CA PHE A 4 14.04 3.67 1.34
C PHE A 4 13.50 2.40 2.01
N VAL A 5 13.42 2.37 3.34
CA VAL A 5 12.93 1.18 4.07
C VAL A 5 11.40 1.04 4.01
N ASP A 6 10.65 2.15 4.06
CA ASP A 6 9.19 2.08 4.00
C ASP A 6 8.68 1.98 2.57
N ALA A 7 9.38 2.65 1.64
CA ALA A 7 9.02 2.61 0.23
C ALA A 7 9.11 1.20 -0.33
N GLU A 8 10.04 0.38 0.16
CA GLU A 8 10.17 -1.03 -0.20
C GLU A 8 8.91 -1.85 0.11
N VAL A 9 8.11 -1.47 1.11
CA VAL A 9 6.82 -2.13 1.37
C VAL A 9 5.68 -1.37 0.70
N ALA A 10 5.62 -0.05 0.87
CA ALA A 10 4.53 0.79 0.39
C ALA A 10 4.47 0.92 -1.15
N ARG A 11 5.56 0.66 -1.85
CA ARG A 11 5.67 0.68 -3.32
C ARG A 11 5.89 -0.71 -3.91
N THR A 12 5.53 -1.78 -3.22
CA THR A 12 5.36 -3.09 -3.87
C THR A 12 3.99 -3.17 -4.57
N PRO A 13 3.81 -4.08 -5.55
CA PRO A 13 2.48 -4.42 -6.05
C PRO A 13 1.48 -4.69 -4.91
N PHE A 14 1.91 -5.45 -3.90
CA PHE A 14 1.09 -5.76 -2.72
C PHE A 14 0.78 -4.53 -1.86
N GLY A 15 1.78 -3.71 -1.55
CA GLY A 15 1.60 -2.50 -0.76
C GLY A 15 0.59 -1.53 -1.38
N THR A 16 0.61 -1.40 -2.71
CA THR A 16 -0.38 -0.58 -3.43
C THR A 16 -1.79 -1.17 -3.34
N LYS A 17 -1.93 -2.49 -3.41
CA LYS A 17 -3.20 -3.20 -3.21
C LYS A 17 -3.72 -3.07 -1.77
N TRP A 18 -2.87 -3.28 -0.77
CA TRP A 18 -3.22 -3.17 0.65
C TRP A 18 -3.78 -1.79 0.98
N ARG A 19 -3.14 -0.74 0.45
CA ARG A 19 -3.63 0.64 0.60
C ARG A 19 -5.01 0.81 -0.01
N LEU A 20 -5.23 0.34 -1.24
CA LEU A 20 -6.55 0.43 -1.86
C LEU A 20 -7.61 -0.30 -1.03
N SER A 21 -7.31 -1.53 -0.55
CA SER A 21 -8.22 -2.29 0.31
C SER A 21 -8.55 -1.54 1.62
N ALA A 22 -7.56 -0.90 2.24
CA ALA A 22 -7.76 -0.13 3.47
C ALA A 22 -8.49 1.20 3.27
N GLU A 23 -8.40 1.82 2.08
CA GLU A 23 -8.99 3.12 1.79
C GLU A 23 -10.40 3.05 1.19
N MET A 24 -10.68 2.03 0.35
CA MET A 24 -11.94 1.89 -0.37
C MET A 24 -13.19 1.91 0.53
N PRO A 25 -13.23 1.23 1.69
CA PRO A 25 -14.43 1.23 2.55
C PRO A 25 -14.79 2.60 3.11
N PHE A 26 -13.87 3.56 3.11
CA PHE A 26 -14.07 4.90 3.67
C PHE A 26 -14.23 5.98 2.60
N LEU A 27 -14.59 5.57 1.38
CA LEU A 27 -14.79 6.50 0.27
C LEU A 27 -15.96 7.46 0.53
N ASP A 28 -15.67 8.76 0.41
CA ASP A 28 -16.70 9.80 0.38
C ASP A 28 -17.41 9.79 -0.98
N THR A 29 -18.64 9.32 -1.01
CA THR A 29 -19.46 9.13 -2.23
C THR A 29 -20.10 10.42 -2.72
N GLU A 30 -20.06 11.48 -1.93
CA GLU A 30 -20.54 12.81 -2.31
C GLU A 30 -19.40 13.69 -2.84
N ARG A 31 -18.16 13.42 -2.42
CA ARG A 31 -16.98 14.20 -2.81
C ARG A 31 -15.92 13.29 -3.42
N PRO A 32 -15.80 13.25 -4.76
CA PRO A 32 -14.76 12.49 -5.45
C PRO A 32 -13.38 12.78 -4.87
N GLN A 33 -12.66 11.73 -4.49
CA GLN A 33 -11.31 11.81 -3.94
C GLN A 33 -10.39 10.78 -4.60
N ALA A 34 -9.10 11.09 -4.61
CA ALA A 34 -8.09 10.21 -5.17
C ALA A 34 -7.91 8.94 -4.32
N LEU A 35 -8.06 7.77 -4.97
CA LEU A 35 -7.78 6.46 -4.39
C LEU A 35 -6.41 5.92 -4.84
N PRO A 36 -5.80 4.98 -4.10
CA PRO A 36 -4.54 4.36 -4.49
C PRO A 36 -4.70 3.57 -5.81
N LEU A 37 -3.73 3.72 -6.71
CA LEU A 37 -3.61 2.86 -7.90
C LEU A 37 -2.81 1.60 -7.55
N VAL A 38 -3.24 0.45 -8.06
CA VAL A 38 -2.58 -0.85 -7.87
C VAL A 38 -1.57 -1.07 -8.98
N PHE A 39 -0.31 -1.33 -8.65
CA PHE A 39 0.71 -1.64 -9.65
C PHE A 39 0.53 -3.05 -10.19
N MET A 40 0.51 -3.18 -11.51
CA MET A 40 0.31 -4.45 -12.22
C MET A 40 1.58 -4.95 -12.92
N GLY A 41 2.66 -4.17 -12.92
CA GLY A 41 3.92 -4.52 -13.61
C GLY A 41 4.17 -3.70 -14.86
N CYS A 42 5.21 -4.06 -15.60
CA CYS A 42 5.62 -3.37 -16.81
C CYS A 42 5.26 -4.17 -18.06
N GLN A 43 4.98 -3.50 -19.18
CA GLN A 43 4.78 -4.14 -20.47
C GLN A 43 6.04 -4.93 -20.87
N THR A 44 5.85 -6.09 -21.49
CA THR A 44 6.96 -6.90 -22.04
C THR A 44 7.62 -6.23 -23.24
N GLU A 45 6.82 -5.53 -24.04
CA GLU A 45 7.26 -4.76 -25.20
C GLU A 45 7.16 -3.28 -24.88
N ASN A 46 8.30 -2.58 -24.88
CA ASN A 46 8.37 -1.16 -24.55
C ASN A 46 7.99 -0.25 -25.74
N PRO A 47 7.54 0.99 -25.49
CA PRO A 47 7.21 1.95 -26.55
C PRO A 47 8.44 2.41 -27.34
N SER A 48 9.63 2.40 -26.72
CA SER A 48 10.91 2.72 -27.34
C SER A 48 12.04 1.99 -26.61
N ALA A 49 13.29 2.15 -27.07
CA ALA A 49 14.45 1.43 -26.53
C ALA A 49 14.91 1.93 -25.15
N ASP A 50 14.66 3.20 -24.83
CA ASP A 50 15.09 3.86 -23.60
C ASP A 50 13.94 4.09 -22.61
N GLU A 51 12.74 3.62 -22.93
CA GLU A 51 11.53 3.80 -22.12
C GLU A 51 10.94 2.47 -21.66
N ILE A 52 10.13 2.57 -20.62
CA ILE A 52 9.32 1.50 -20.08
C ILE A 52 7.87 1.98 -19.99
N CYS A 53 6.93 1.04 -20.13
CA CYS A 53 5.52 1.30 -19.91
C CYS A 53 5.06 0.51 -18.69
N GLU A 54 4.82 1.20 -17.58
CA GLU A 54 4.21 0.63 -16.40
C GLU A 54 2.69 0.53 -16.57
N ASN A 55 2.11 -0.53 -16.01
CA ASN A 55 0.67 -0.75 -15.96
C ASN A 55 0.19 -0.69 -14.51
N TRP A 56 -0.90 0.03 -14.33
CA TRP A 56 -1.55 0.31 -13.06
C TRP A 56 -3.05 0.11 -13.23
N LEU A 57 -3.71 -0.30 -12.15
CA LEU A 57 -5.15 -0.50 -12.10
C LEU A 57 -5.77 0.52 -11.14
N GLY A 58 -6.79 1.23 -11.62
CA GLY A 58 -7.65 2.07 -10.79
C GLY A 58 -8.65 1.26 -9.97
N SER A 59 -9.32 1.92 -9.03
CA SER A 59 -10.23 1.30 -8.07
C SER A 59 -11.42 0.59 -8.71
N ARG A 60 -11.82 0.97 -9.93
CA ARG A 60 -12.95 0.37 -10.66
C ARG A 60 -12.54 -0.26 -11.99
N GLY A 61 -11.27 -0.64 -12.10
CA GLY A 61 -10.74 -1.35 -13.25
C GLY A 61 -10.27 -0.45 -14.38
N GLU A 62 -10.07 0.84 -14.11
CA GLU A 62 -9.40 1.75 -15.04
C GLU A 62 -7.99 1.23 -15.33
N ALA A 63 -7.66 1.08 -16.60
CA ALA A 63 -6.31 0.71 -17.00
C ALA A 63 -5.49 1.99 -17.13
N VAL A 64 -4.41 2.11 -16.36
CA VAL A 64 -3.55 3.28 -16.30
C VAL A 64 -2.14 2.87 -16.73
N TYR A 65 -1.63 3.54 -17.76
CA TYR A 65 -0.32 3.31 -18.35
C TYR A 65 0.57 4.50 -18.07
N CYS A 66 1.75 4.29 -17.49
CA CYS A 66 2.75 5.33 -17.30
C CYS A 66 3.96 5.01 -18.16
N ILE A 67 4.24 5.86 -19.16
CA ILE A 67 5.43 5.76 -20.00
C ILE A 67 6.49 6.70 -19.44
N HIS A 68 7.69 6.17 -19.22
CA HIS A 68 8.82 6.96 -18.78
C HIS A 68 10.16 6.31 -19.12
N ARG A 69 11.28 7.01 -18.89
CA ARG A 69 12.61 6.44 -19.17
C ARG A 69 12.94 5.29 -18.23
N ILE A 70 13.67 4.31 -18.74
CA ILE A 70 14.16 3.17 -17.97
C ILE A 70 15.00 3.67 -16.79
N ASP A 71 14.69 3.16 -15.61
CA ASP A 71 15.39 3.49 -14.37
C ASP A 71 16.59 2.56 -14.13
N ARG A 72 17.43 2.97 -13.18
CA ARG A 72 18.54 2.16 -12.71
C ARG A 72 18.04 0.87 -12.07
N ASP A 73 18.89 -0.15 -12.11
CA ASP A 73 18.58 -1.50 -11.67
C ASP A 73 18.14 -1.60 -10.19
N ASP A 74 18.60 -0.70 -9.34
CA ASP A 74 18.22 -0.62 -7.93
C ASP A 74 16.74 -0.27 -7.70
N PHE A 75 16.07 0.33 -8.68
CA PHE A 75 14.65 0.69 -8.59
C PHE A 75 13.71 -0.27 -9.32
N LYS A 76 14.21 -1.34 -9.96
CA LYS A 76 13.36 -2.30 -10.70
C LYS A 76 12.28 -2.99 -9.86
N THR A 77 12.44 -2.99 -8.54
CA THR A 77 11.52 -3.59 -7.57
C THR A 77 10.52 -2.58 -6.99
N TYR A 78 10.67 -1.29 -7.31
CA TYR A 78 9.81 -0.22 -6.83
C TYR A 78 8.72 0.04 -7.87
N ALA A 79 7.46 -0.06 -7.46
CA ALA A 79 6.34 0.37 -8.28
C ALA A 79 6.39 1.89 -8.51
N GLY A 80 6.51 2.31 -9.77
CA GLY A 80 6.73 3.70 -10.15
C GLY A 80 8.19 4.08 -10.29
N GLY A 81 9.11 3.10 -10.25
CA GLY A 81 10.53 3.29 -10.47
C GLY A 81 11.21 4.23 -9.48
N ASP A 82 12.18 5.01 -9.97
CA ASP A 82 13.00 5.94 -9.17
C ASP A 82 12.18 7.17 -8.73
N PRO A 83 11.79 7.30 -7.45
CA PRO A 83 10.92 8.37 -6.99
C PRO A 83 11.58 9.76 -7.05
N ILE A 84 12.91 9.83 -7.00
CA ILE A 84 13.64 11.11 -7.08
C ILE A 84 13.58 11.59 -8.53
N ARG A 85 13.86 10.69 -9.47
CA ARG A 85 13.80 10.99 -10.91
C ARG A 85 12.40 11.40 -11.34
N ARG A 86 11.36 10.66 -10.89
CA ARG A 86 9.96 11.00 -11.14
C ARG A 86 9.60 12.42 -10.68
N LYS A 87 10.19 12.90 -9.59
CA LYS A 87 9.89 14.24 -9.05
C LYS A 87 10.65 15.36 -9.79
N MET A 88 11.85 15.08 -10.29
CA MET A 88 12.77 16.15 -10.72
C MET A 88 12.84 16.36 -12.23
N ASN A 89 12.90 15.31 -13.02
CA ASN A 89 13.29 15.45 -14.44
C ASN A 89 12.59 14.50 -15.41
N ASP A 90 11.84 13.53 -14.92
CA ASP A 90 11.07 12.61 -15.75
C ASP A 90 9.75 12.26 -15.05
N PRO A 91 8.76 13.16 -15.01
CA PRO A 91 7.49 12.88 -14.34
C PRO A 91 6.66 11.80 -15.05
N GLY A 92 7.03 11.46 -16.30
CA GLY A 92 6.35 10.47 -17.13
C GLY A 92 5.16 11.04 -17.89
N ARG A 93 4.58 10.20 -18.74
CA ARG A 93 3.40 10.48 -19.55
C ARG A 93 2.38 9.39 -19.28
N VAL A 94 1.23 9.78 -18.77
CA VAL A 94 0.21 8.88 -18.27
C VAL A 94 -1.00 8.87 -19.18
N TYR A 95 -1.41 7.67 -19.54
CA TYR A 95 -2.60 7.41 -20.34
C TYR A 95 -3.50 6.50 -19.56
N PHE A 96 -4.80 6.79 -19.49
CA PHE A 96 -5.71 5.85 -18.85
C PHE A 96 -7.04 5.74 -19.58
N GLY A 97 -7.62 4.56 -19.50
CA GLY A 97 -8.90 4.24 -20.11
C GLY A 97 -9.88 3.73 -19.06
N LEU A 98 -11.10 4.22 -19.14
CA LEU A 98 -12.19 3.77 -18.28
C LEU A 98 -12.85 2.50 -18.83
N THR A 99 -13.22 1.59 -17.94
CA THR A 99 -14.06 0.43 -18.27
C THR A 99 -15.55 0.76 -18.24
N LYS A 100 -15.93 1.76 -17.43
CA LYS A 100 -17.31 2.27 -17.31
C LYS A 100 -17.28 3.79 -17.28
N LEU A 101 -18.18 4.41 -18.04
CA LEU A 101 -18.38 5.85 -18.01
C LEU A 101 -19.37 6.20 -16.89
N ASN A 102 -18.84 6.67 -15.77
CA ASN A 102 -19.59 7.27 -14.70
C ASN A 102 -18.81 8.50 -14.23
N ALA A 103 -19.50 9.64 -14.08
CA ALA A 103 -18.89 10.92 -13.77
C ALA A 103 -18.04 10.92 -12.49
N TYR A 104 -18.58 10.35 -11.41
CA TYR A 104 -17.87 10.24 -10.15
C TYR A 104 -16.59 9.42 -10.32
N TRP A 105 -16.70 8.23 -10.94
CA TRP A 105 -15.56 7.34 -11.12
C TRP A 105 -14.51 7.91 -12.06
N LEU A 106 -14.93 8.65 -13.08
CA LEU A 106 -14.03 9.40 -13.95
C LEU A 106 -13.25 10.47 -13.16
N LEU A 107 -13.92 11.26 -12.32
CA LEU A 107 -13.25 12.24 -11.45
C LEU A 107 -12.29 11.55 -10.47
N VAL A 108 -12.71 10.47 -9.81
CA VAL A 108 -11.85 9.66 -8.93
C VAL A 108 -10.63 9.16 -9.70
N ALA A 109 -10.78 8.64 -10.91
CA ALA A 109 -9.68 8.15 -11.72
C ALA A 109 -8.69 9.27 -12.07
N VAL A 110 -9.17 10.42 -12.55
CA VAL A 110 -8.34 11.59 -12.86
C VAL A 110 -7.57 12.07 -11.63
N LEU A 111 -8.26 12.21 -10.49
CA LEU A 111 -7.65 12.62 -9.22
C LEU A 111 -6.61 11.61 -8.73
N SER A 112 -6.89 10.31 -8.87
CA SER A 112 -5.99 9.21 -8.50
C SER A 112 -4.72 9.23 -9.33
N VAL A 113 -4.84 9.42 -10.65
CA VAL A 113 -3.71 9.57 -11.57
C VAL A 113 -2.88 10.79 -11.22
N LYS A 114 -3.51 11.96 -11.03
CA LYS A 114 -2.82 13.20 -10.64
C LYS A 114 -2.06 13.07 -9.32
N LYS A 115 -2.68 12.42 -8.31
CA LYS A 115 -2.05 12.18 -7.01
C LYS A 115 -0.87 11.22 -7.12
N LYS A 116 -0.97 10.19 -7.96
CA LYS A 116 0.07 9.16 -8.13
C LYS A 116 1.27 9.67 -8.94
N PHE A 117 1.01 10.42 -10.01
CA PHE A 117 2.01 10.89 -10.97
C PHE A 117 2.04 12.42 -11.00
N PRO A 118 2.56 13.06 -9.94
CA PRO A 118 2.60 14.52 -9.86
C PRO A 118 3.48 15.09 -10.98
N GLY A 119 2.93 16.03 -11.75
CA GLY A 119 3.63 16.70 -12.85
C GLY A 119 3.68 15.92 -14.16
N ALA A 120 3.12 14.71 -14.22
CA ALA A 120 3.04 13.95 -15.46
C ALA A 120 2.04 14.60 -16.43
N GLU A 121 2.28 14.41 -17.72
CA GLU A 121 1.27 14.71 -18.73
C GLU A 121 0.19 13.63 -18.68
N ILE A 122 -1.08 14.00 -18.60
CA ILE A 122 -2.17 13.05 -18.35
C ILE A 122 -3.17 13.09 -19.50
N ARG A 123 -3.45 11.94 -20.11
CA ARG A 123 -4.34 11.83 -21.27
C ARG A 123 -5.29 10.63 -21.14
N LEU A 124 -6.43 10.71 -21.83
CA LEU A 124 -7.41 9.62 -21.87
C LEU A 124 -7.26 8.78 -23.14
N LEU A 125 -7.40 7.46 -22.98
CA LEU A 125 -7.55 6.52 -24.09
C LEU A 125 -9.01 6.44 -24.55
N THR A 126 -9.96 6.73 -23.67
CA THR A 126 -11.39 6.84 -23.94
C THR A 126 -11.76 8.25 -24.38
N ALA A 127 -12.64 8.39 -25.37
CA ALA A 127 -13.25 9.69 -25.66
C ALA A 127 -14.20 10.08 -24.52
N VAL A 128 -14.06 11.30 -24.02
CA VAL A 128 -14.93 11.89 -23.00
C VAL A 128 -15.21 13.32 -23.45
N ASP A 129 -16.50 13.65 -23.56
CA ASP A 129 -16.96 15.00 -23.91
C ASP A 129 -17.47 15.72 -22.65
N ASP A 130 -16.55 15.95 -21.71
CA ASP A 130 -16.81 16.66 -20.46
C ASP A 130 -15.79 17.80 -20.32
N PRO A 131 -16.22 19.07 -20.39
CA PRO A 131 -15.32 20.22 -20.31
C PRO A 131 -14.53 20.30 -19.00
N GLN A 132 -15.10 19.87 -17.87
CA GLN A 132 -14.42 19.89 -16.57
C GLN A 132 -13.28 18.86 -16.58
N ILE A 133 -13.52 17.69 -17.16
CA ILE A 133 -12.50 16.65 -17.31
C ILE A 133 -11.43 17.08 -18.32
N ALA A 134 -11.82 17.66 -19.46
CA ALA A 134 -10.90 18.11 -20.49
C ALA A 134 -9.87 19.12 -19.94
N GLN A 135 -10.29 20.04 -19.07
CA GLN A 135 -9.41 20.99 -18.39
C GLN A 135 -8.37 20.34 -17.47
N LEU A 136 -8.62 19.11 -17.02
CA LEU A 136 -7.70 18.37 -16.15
C LEU A 136 -6.65 17.57 -16.93
N LEU A 137 -6.78 17.45 -18.26
CA LEU A 137 -5.94 16.66 -19.14
C LEU A 137 -4.93 17.52 -19.90
N SER A 138 -3.83 16.89 -20.30
CA SER A 138 -2.80 17.50 -21.14
C SER A 138 -3.22 17.48 -22.62
N PRO A 139 -2.85 18.51 -23.39
CA PRO A 139 -3.16 18.55 -24.83
C PRO A 139 -2.47 17.42 -25.59
N GLU A 140 -3.03 17.05 -26.73
CA GLU A 140 -2.39 16.09 -27.64
C GLU A 140 -1.17 16.70 -28.34
N THR A 141 -0.15 15.86 -28.53
CA THR A 141 1.09 16.16 -29.26
C THR A 141 1.34 15.05 -30.28
N SER A 142 2.25 15.26 -31.23
CA SER A 142 2.64 14.21 -32.19
C SER A 142 3.17 12.96 -31.48
N GLN A 143 3.91 13.13 -30.37
CA GLN A 143 4.36 12.01 -29.54
C GLN A 143 3.18 11.29 -28.90
N SER A 144 2.20 12.02 -28.35
CA SER A 144 1.06 11.38 -27.70
C SER A 144 0.20 10.58 -28.66
N ILE A 145 0.10 11.00 -29.93
CA ILE A 145 -0.61 10.26 -30.98
C ILE A 145 0.09 8.91 -31.22
N ALA A 146 1.42 8.90 -31.36
CA ALA A 146 2.19 7.66 -31.53
C ALA A 146 2.05 6.73 -30.31
N GLU A 147 2.10 7.28 -29.09
CA GLU A 147 1.90 6.52 -27.85
C GLU A 147 0.48 5.94 -27.76
N ARG A 148 -0.55 6.67 -28.19
CA ARG A 148 -1.92 6.13 -28.27
C ARG A 148 -2.01 4.96 -29.24
N HIS A 149 -1.34 5.01 -30.40
CA HIS A 149 -1.27 3.87 -31.32
C HIS A 149 -0.62 2.64 -30.68
N TYR A 150 0.40 2.84 -29.84
CA TYR A 150 1.03 1.77 -29.06
C TYR A 150 0.10 1.23 -27.94
N LEU A 151 -0.64 2.09 -27.25
CA LEU A 151 -1.44 1.72 -26.08
C LEU A 151 -2.84 1.16 -26.41
N LEU A 152 -3.53 1.68 -27.44
CA LEU A 152 -4.91 1.28 -27.75
C LEU A 152 -5.08 -0.23 -27.97
N PRO A 153 -4.21 -0.93 -28.73
CA PRO A 153 -4.31 -2.38 -28.88
C PRO A 153 -4.11 -3.13 -27.56
N ARG A 154 -3.26 -2.61 -26.66
CA ARG A 154 -3.00 -3.21 -25.34
C ARG A 154 -4.20 -3.03 -24.44
N TRP A 155 -4.73 -1.81 -24.36
CA TRP A 155 -5.90 -1.48 -23.55
C TRP A 155 -7.14 -2.31 -23.92
N ARG A 156 -7.32 -2.62 -25.22
CA ARG A 156 -8.45 -3.43 -25.70
C ARG A 156 -8.29 -4.94 -25.48
N LYS A 157 -7.08 -5.43 -25.16
CA LYS A 157 -6.88 -6.86 -24.88
C LYS A 157 -7.40 -7.21 -23.49
N GLN A 158 -8.13 -8.33 -23.41
CA GLN A 158 -8.60 -8.88 -22.13
C GLN A 158 -7.45 -9.40 -21.26
N THR A 159 -6.38 -9.91 -21.89
CA THR A 159 -5.21 -10.47 -21.20
C THR A 159 -3.95 -9.78 -21.66
N GLN A 160 -3.11 -9.37 -20.71
CA GLN A 160 -1.81 -8.78 -20.95
C GLN A 160 -0.74 -9.57 -20.20
N HIS A 161 0.42 -9.75 -20.83
CA HIS A 161 1.60 -10.28 -20.18
C HIS A 161 2.42 -9.11 -19.65
N LEU A 162 2.62 -9.09 -18.33
CA LEU A 162 3.35 -8.03 -17.63
C LEU A 162 4.55 -8.64 -16.92
N ASN A 163 5.67 -7.93 -16.96
CA ASN A 163 6.86 -8.25 -16.21
C ASN A 163 6.79 -7.61 -14.83
N GLN A 164 7.01 -8.40 -13.79
CA GLN A 164 7.17 -7.89 -12.43
C GLN A 164 8.46 -8.43 -11.83
N THR A 165 9.24 -7.55 -11.21
CA THR A 165 10.43 -7.93 -10.46
C THR A 165 10.18 -7.69 -8.99
N TRP A 166 10.26 -8.75 -8.20
CA TRP A 166 10.03 -8.69 -6.76
C TRP A 166 11.33 -9.02 -6.04
N ASN A 167 11.49 -8.46 -4.85
CA ASN A 167 12.52 -8.90 -3.94
C ASN A 167 11.85 -9.34 -2.64
N LEU A 168 12.02 -10.62 -2.34
CA LEU A 168 11.39 -11.32 -1.23
C LEU A 168 12.04 -10.97 0.12
N ASP A 169 13.28 -10.47 0.11
CA ASP A 169 14.03 -10.13 1.33
C ASP A 169 13.73 -8.72 1.86
N TYR A 170 13.09 -7.84 1.07
CA TYR A 170 12.87 -6.45 1.50
C TYR A 170 11.89 -6.30 2.66
N GLY A 171 10.98 -7.26 2.82
CA GLY A 171 10.10 -7.32 3.99
C GLY A 171 10.87 -7.30 5.31
N ASN A 172 12.06 -7.92 5.34
CA ASN A 172 12.87 -8.05 6.55
C ASN A 172 13.41 -6.70 7.04
N ARG A 173 13.75 -5.77 6.14
CA ARG A 173 14.21 -4.42 6.54
C ARG A 173 13.09 -3.62 7.19
N PHE A 174 11.89 -3.68 6.61
CA PHE A 174 10.72 -3.05 7.20
C PHE A 174 10.39 -3.63 8.58
N LEU A 175 10.42 -4.96 8.72
CA LEU A 175 10.22 -5.64 9.99
C LEU A 175 11.27 -5.26 11.03
N CYS A 176 12.56 -5.20 10.65
CA CYS A 176 13.62 -4.70 11.52
C CYS A 176 13.37 -3.26 11.95
N LYS A 177 12.84 -2.41 11.06
CA LYS A 177 12.51 -1.02 11.38
C LYS A 177 11.40 -0.95 12.42
N LEU A 178 10.35 -1.75 12.26
CA LEU A 178 9.30 -1.86 13.27
C LEU A 178 9.89 -2.34 14.60
N ALA A 179 10.68 -3.41 14.58
CA ALA A 179 11.29 -3.97 15.78
C ALA A 179 12.19 -2.96 16.51
N VAL A 180 13.05 -2.22 15.81
CA VAL A 180 13.90 -1.17 16.40
C VAL A 180 13.04 -0.02 16.95
N GLY A 181 12.07 0.45 16.18
CA GLY A 181 11.21 1.56 16.58
C GLY A 181 10.40 1.23 17.84
N PHE A 182 9.76 0.06 17.87
CA PHE A 182 8.98 -0.39 19.01
C PHE A 182 9.85 -0.83 20.19
N GLY A 183 11.04 -1.39 19.94
CA GLY A 183 12.00 -1.70 21.01
C GLY A 183 12.40 -0.47 21.81
N HIS A 184 12.71 0.64 21.13
CA HIS A 184 12.93 1.91 21.80
C HIS A 184 11.68 2.46 22.49
N ALA A 185 10.49 2.29 21.88
CA ALA A 185 9.24 2.76 22.49
C ALA A 185 8.89 2.00 23.79
N PHE A 186 9.15 0.69 23.85
CA PHE A 186 8.78 -0.15 24.99
C PHE A 186 9.83 -0.26 26.07
N PHE A 187 11.12 -0.22 25.70
CA PHE A 187 12.24 -0.46 26.62
C PHE A 187 13.19 0.74 26.76
N GLY A 188 12.90 1.84 26.06
CA GLY A 188 13.63 3.10 26.17
C GLY A 188 15.09 3.01 25.71
N PRO A 189 15.97 3.86 26.25
CA PRO A 189 17.39 3.90 25.88
C PRO A 189 18.14 2.59 26.17
N ALA A 190 17.74 1.82 27.20
CA ALA A 190 18.39 0.56 27.57
C ALA A 190 18.30 -0.52 26.48
N PHE A 191 17.34 -0.39 25.56
CA PHE A 191 17.25 -1.22 24.36
C PHE A 191 18.47 -1.06 23.44
N ALA A 192 19.00 0.16 23.32
CA ALA A 192 20.12 0.47 22.43
C ALA A 192 21.40 -0.28 22.81
N GLU A 193 21.50 -0.70 24.06
CA GLU A 193 22.66 -1.40 24.61
C GLU A 193 22.58 -2.92 24.39
N ARG A 194 21.46 -3.42 23.88
CA ARG A 194 21.21 -4.86 23.73
C ARG A 194 21.89 -5.40 22.46
N PRO A 195 22.63 -6.53 22.54
CA PRO A 195 23.22 -7.16 21.36
C PRO A 195 22.22 -7.41 20.22
N HIS A 196 20.99 -7.78 20.54
CA HIS A 196 19.97 -8.03 19.53
C HIS A 196 19.58 -6.78 18.74
N GLU A 197 19.60 -5.60 19.37
CA GLU A 197 19.30 -4.32 18.70
C GLU A 197 20.28 -4.06 17.56
N ARG A 198 21.57 -4.36 17.79
CA ARG A 198 22.60 -4.26 16.76
C ARG A 198 22.31 -5.17 15.57
N THR A 199 21.87 -6.42 15.82
CA THR A 199 21.46 -7.33 14.74
C THR A 199 20.29 -6.77 13.94
N LEU A 200 19.30 -6.17 14.60
CA LEU A 200 18.17 -5.52 13.91
C LEU A 200 18.64 -4.31 13.09
N ARG A 201 19.57 -3.49 13.60
CA ARG A 201 20.17 -2.37 12.85
C ARG A 201 20.96 -2.83 11.64
N GLU A 202 21.74 -3.90 11.75
CA GLU A 202 22.42 -4.52 10.62
C GLU A 202 21.41 -4.99 9.56
N GLY A 203 20.27 -5.53 10.03
CA GLY A 203 19.11 -5.86 9.21
C GLY A 203 18.55 -4.73 8.38
N LEU A 204 18.49 -3.50 8.92
CA LEU A 204 17.99 -2.33 8.19
C LEU A 204 18.78 -1.99 6.93
N TRP A 205 20.09 -2.23 6.96
CA TRP A 205 21.03 -1.75 5.93
C TRP A 205 21.55 -2.83 5.01
N ARG A 206 21.22 -4.10 5.28
CA ARG A 206 21.77 -5.22 4.52
C ARG A 206 21.26 -5.22 3.09
N ARG A 207 22.16 -5.13 2.11
CA ARG A 207 21.86 -5.24 0.68
C ARG A 207 21.98 -6.69 0.20
N PRO A 208 21.14 -7.12 -0.76
CA PRO A 208 21.35 -8.39 -1.46
C PRO A 208 22.79 -8.45 -2.02
N GLY A 209 23.51 -9.54 -1.77
CA GLY A 209 24.87 -9.76 -2.26
C GLY A 209 26.03 -9.21 -1.40
N ASN A 210 25.76 -8.41 -0.37
CA ASN A 210 26.83 -7.81 0.47
C ASN A 210 27.37 -8.73 1.59
N SER A 211 26.74 -9.88 1.85
CA SER A 211 27.23 -10.82 2.86
C SER A 211 26.67 -12.22 2.60
N THR A 212 27.52 -13.23 2.79
CA THR A 212 27.23 -14.65 2.62
C THR A 212 26.57 -15.28 3.85
N GLU A 213 26.66 -14.66 5.02
CA GLU A 213 26.11 -15.23 6.26
C GLU A 213 24.67 -14.79 6.50
N PRO A 214 23.69 -15.67 6.67
CA PRO A 214 22.30 -15.28 6.89
C PRO A 214 22.17 -14.40 8.14
N LEU A 215 21.46 -13.26 8.03
CA LEU A 215 21.09 -12.49 9.21
C LEU A 215 20.20 -13.36 10.10
N ARG A 216 20.56 -13.49 11.37
CA ARG A 216 19.79 -14.22 12.36
C ARG A 216 18.65 -13.37 12.92
N ILE A 217 17.85 -12.77 12.04
CA ILE A 217 16.61 -12.09 12.44
C ILE A 217 15.58 -13.18 12.70
N LYS A 218 15.14 -13.31 13.95
CA LYS A 218 14.06 -14.23 14.31
C LYS A 218 12.72 -13.61 13.94
N GLY A 219 11.91 -14.34 13.20
CA GLY A 219 10.69 -13.80 12.63
C GLY A 219 10.16 -14.65 11.51
N LYS A 220 9.12 -14.13 10.89
CA LYS A 220 8.49 -14.70 9.72
C LYS A 220 8.34 -13.63 8.65
N ALA A 221 8.86 -13.86 7.46
CA ALA A 221 8.70 -12.95 6.34
C ALA A 221 7.27 -12.99 5.75
N PHE A 222 6.89 -11.94 5.02
CA PHE A 222 5.55 -11.77 4.43
C PHE A 222 5.09 -12.94 3.53
N PHE A 223 6.02 -13.64 2.88
CA PHE A 223 5.69 -14.67 1.89
C PHE A 223 5.94 -16.10 2.38
N GLU A 224 6.16 -16.29 3.68
CA GLU A 224 6.27 -17.61 4.27
C GLU A 224 4.87 -18.22 4.54
N PRO A 225 4.63 -19.51 4.25
CA PRO A 225 3.36 -20.19 4.53
C PRO A 225 2.96 -20.07 6.01
N GLY A 226 1.70 -19.75 6.30
CA GLY A 226 1.24 -19.43 7.66
C GLY A 226 -0.02 -20.12 8.11
N ASP A 227 -0.20 -20.16 9.42
CA ASP A 227 -1.41 -20.64 10.06
C ASP A 227 -2.61 -19.78 9.63
N SER A 228 -3.53 -20.43 8.90
CA SER A 228 -4.63 -19.77 8.21
C SER A 228 -5.79 -19.38 9.15
N GLY A 229 -5.84 -19.91 10.38
CA GLY A 229 -6.94 -19.65 11.30
C GLY A 229 -6.80 -18.32 12.04
N LEU A 230 -5.71 -18.17 12.80
CA LEU A 230 -5.45 -16.97 13.59
C LEU A 230 -5.19 -15.73 12.72
N SER A 231 -4.49 -15.91 11.59
CA SER A 231 -4.27 -14.83 10.62
C SER A 231 -5.59 -14.24 10.10
N LYS A 232 -6.56 -15.08 9.73
CA LYS A 232 -7.89 -14.63 9.30
C LYS A 232 -8.62 -13.86 10.40
N LEU A 233 -8.54 -14.32 11.64
CA LEU A 233 -9.21 -13.67 12.77
C LEU A 233 -8.64 -12.27 13.05
N LEU A 234 -7.31 -12.11 12.95
CA LEU A 234 -6.63 -10.87 13.29
C LEU A 234 -6.57 -9.86 12.12
N THR A 235 -6.73 -10.35 10.89
CA THR A 235 -6.78 -9.53 9.68
C THR A 235 -8.02 -8.64 9.65
N ASN A 236 -7.83 -7.35 9.40
CA ASN A 236 -8.91 -6.39 9.14
C ASN A 236 -8.76 -5.84 7.72
N ALA A 237 -9.78 -6.03 6.87
CA ALA A 237 -9.71 -5.59 5.46
C ALA A 237 -9.61 -4.06 5.30
N ALA A 238 -9.99 -3.30 6.32
CA ALA A 238 -9.99 -1.84 6.34
C ALA A 238 -8.79 -1.25 7.10
N ALA A 239 -7.88 -2.08 7.66
CA ALA A 239 -6.80 -1.61 8.53
C ALA A 239 -5.51 -2.43 8.41
N PHE A 240 -4.39 -1.82 8.79
CA PHE A 240 -3.18 -2.57 9.11
C PHE A 240 -3.19 -2.91 10.59
N THR A 241 -3.12 -4.20 10.94
CA THR A 241 -3.14 -4.64 12.34
C THR A 241 -1.71 -4.93 12.81
N LEU A 242 -1.32 -4.34 13.93
CA LEU A 242 -0.09 -4.65 14.65
C LEU A 242 -0.46 -5.39 15.94
N VAL A 243 0.11 -6.56 16.14
CA VAL A 243 0.00 -7.32 17.40
C VAL A 243 1.37 -7.39 18.05
N PHE A 244 1.41 -7.04 19.32
CA PHE A 244 2.60 -7.11 20.14
C PHE A 244 2.40 -8.19 21.18
N SER A 245 3.36 -9.08 21.30
CA SER A 245 3.30 -10.17 22.26
C SER A 245 4.61 -10.36 22.98
N ARG A 246 4.53 -10.80 24.23
CA ARG A 246 5.65 -11.31 25.01
C ARG A 246 5.42 -12.80 25.23
N THR A 247 6.37 -13.59 24.76
CA THR A 247 6.38 -15.05 24.89
C THR A 247 7.60 -15.47 25.71
N PRO A 248 7.72 -16.75 26.11
CA PRO A 248 8.94 -17.26 26.74
C PRO A 248 10.21 -17.07 25.90
N GLU A 249 10.08 -16.87 24.59
CA GLU A 249 11.21 -16.65 23.68
C GLU A 249 11.64 -15.17 23.60
N GLY A 250 10.74 -14.23 23.88
CA GLY A 250 11.02 -12.81 23.73
C GLY A 250 9.78 -11.94 23.51
N ALA A 251 10.02 -10.68 23.20
CA ALA A 251 9.01 -9.72 22.77
C ALA A 251 8.97 -9.68 21.24
N TRP A 252 7.79 -9.56 20.66
CA TRP A 252 7.53 -9.69 19.23
C TRP A 252 6.61 -8.58 18.72
N VAL A 253 6.79 -8.22 17.45
CA VAL A 253 5.82 -7.47 16.65
C VAL A 253 5.35 -8.35 15.50
N SER A 254 4.05 -8.40 15.32
CA SER A 254 3.34 -9.16 14.31
C SER A 254 2.48 -8.20 13.50
N THR A 255 2.60 -8.23 12.18
CA THR A 255 1.87 -7.35 11.26
C THR A 255 0.91 -8.17 10.41
N PHE A 256 -0.35 -7.76 10.36
CA PHE A 256 -1.37 -8.33 9.48
C PHE A 256 -1.80 -7.25 8.47
N MET A 257 -1.62 -7.56 7.20
CA MET A 257 -2.00 -6.70 6.09
C MET A 257 -3.49 -6.86 5.77
N PRO A 258 -4.15 -5.87 5.17
CA PRO A 258 -5.56 -5.90 4.80
C PRO A 258 -6.02 -7.13 4.00
N ASP A 259 -5.14 -7.78 3.24
CA ASP A 259 -5.45 -8.97 2.44
C ASP A 259 -5.14 -10.30 3.13
N GLY A 260 -4.74 -10.28 4.40
CA GLY A 260 -4.44 -11.47 5.19
C GLY A 260 -2.98 -11.88 5.22
N ILE A 261 -2.11 -11.18 4.50
CA ILE A 261 -0.67 -11.44 4.57
C ILE A 261 -0.17 -11.10 5.99
N PHE A 262 0.60 -12.03 6.56
CA PHE A 262 1.14 -11.95 7.91
C PHE A 262 2.66 -12.01 7.90
N ALA A 263 3.28 -11.18 8.73
CA ALA A 263 4.71 -11.20 8.99
C ALA A 263 4.99 -10.90 10.47
N SER A 264 6.11 -11.36 10.99
CA SER A 264 6.50 -11.08 12.38
C SER A 264 8.00 -10.92 12.54
N CYS A 265 8.40 -10.21 13.59
CA CYS A 265 9.80 -10.02 13.94
C CYS A 265 9.95 -9.92 15.45
N MET A 266 10.99 -10.56 15.96
CA MET A 266 11.39 -10.44 17.36
C MET A 266 11.91 -9.02 17.59
N ILE A 267 11.38 -8.37 18.62
CA ILE A 267 11.85 -7.07 19.12
C ILE A 267 13.06 -7.29 20.03
N LEU A 268 12.95 -8.25 20.96
CA LEU A 268 13.96 -8.49 21.99
C LEU A 268 13.86 -9.94 22.49
N PRO A 269 14.95 -10.73 22.52
CA PRO A 269 14.92 -12.10 23.02
C PRO A 269 14.76 -12.13 24.55
N ALA A 270 14.23 -13.23 25.07
CA ALA A 270 14.04 -13.43 26.50
C ALA A 270 15.34 -13.32 27.32
N SER A 271 16.48 -13.73 26.76
CA SER A 271 17.80 -13.61 27.37
C SER A 271 18.27 -12.17 27.57
N GLU A 272 17.70 -11.21 26.84
CA GLU A 272 18.04 -9.79 26.89
C GLU A 272 16.90 -8.93 27.44
N MET A 273 15.86 -9.59 27.97
CA MET A 273 14.59 -8.95 28.30
C MET A 273 14.75 -7.85 29.34
N LEU A 274 14.14 -6.71 29.05
CA LEU A 274 14.12 -5.55 29.94
C LEU A 274 12.75 -5.39 30.59
N PRO A 275 12.67 -4.78 31.78
CA PRO A 275 11.41 -4.33 32.33
C PRO A 275 10.74 -3.34 31.36
N SER A 276 9.44 -3.47 31.17
CA SER A 276 8.65 -2.52 30.40
C SER A 276 7.31 -2.31 31.10
N ASP A 277 7.01 -1.06 31.44
CA ASP A 277 5.73 -0.72 32.04
C ASP A 277 4.57 -0.95 31.07
N PHE A 278 4.83 -0.85 29.76
CA PHE A 278 3.85 -1.13 28.73
C PHE A 278 3.35 -2.58 28.77
N PHE A 279 4.27 -3.54 28.85
CA PHE A 279 3.90 -4.96 28.94
C PHE A 279 3.27 -5.34 30.29
N LYS A 280 3.55 -4.58 31.36
CA LYS A 280 2.83 -4.74 32.64
C LYS A 280 1.36 -4.32 32.53
N THR A 281 1.07 -3.24 31.80
CA THR A 281 -0.30 -2.72 31.65
C THR A 281 -1.19 -3.60 30.77
N PHE A 282 -0.63 -4.25 29.73
CA PHE A 282 -1.41 -4.99 28.72
C PHE A 282 -1.26 -6.51 28.79
N THR A 283 -0.87 -7.07 29.95
CA THR A 283 -0.84 -8.53 30.20
C THR A 283 -0.21 -9.32 29.03
N ASP A 284 0.99 -8.91 28.63
CA ASP A 284 1.84 -9.58 27.64
C ASP A 284 1.32 -9.67 26.19
N CYS A 285 0.11 -9.21 25.85
CA CYS A 285 -0.35 -9.19 24.45
C CYS A 285 -1.41 -8.11 24.13
N PHE A 286 -1.12 -7.26 23.15
CA PHE A 286 -2.03 -6.20 22.72
C PHE A 286 -1.98 -5.95 21.21
N THR A 287 -2.98 -5.25 20.71
CA THR A 287 -3.14 -4.92 19.30
C THR A 287 -3.34 -3.43 19.09
N VAL A 288 -2.89 -2.94 17.93
CA VAL A 288 -3.10 -1.60 17.42
C VAL A 288 -3.56 -1.72 15.96
N LEU A 289 -4.68 -1.10 15.62
CA LEU A 289 -5.21 -1.05 14.27
C LEU A 289 -4.96 0.33 13.68
N LEU A 290 -4.35 0.38 12.50
CA LEU A 290 -4.06 1.61 11.77
C LEU A 290 -5.04 1.76 10.61
N TYR A 291 -5.75 2.89 10.53
CA TYR A 291 -6.70 3.23 9.48
C TYR A 291 -6.18 4.45 8.69
N PRO A 292 -5.31 4.24 7.67
CA PRO A 292 -4.70 5.35 6.94
C PRO A 292 -5.71 6.28 6.27
N ALA A 293 -6.82 5.73 5.77
CA ALA A 293 -7.90 6.48 5.13
C ALA A 293 -8.52 7.54 6.04
N LEU A 294 -8.52 7.26 7.35
CA LEU A 294 -9.11 8.11 8.38
C LEU A 294 -8.05 8.96 9.10
N ASN A 295 -6.76 8.73 8.82
CA ASN A 295 -5.65 9.24 9.61
C ASN A 295 -5.83 8.99 11.12
N GLN A 296 -6.30 7.78 11.46
CA GLN A 296 -6.65 7.37 12.81
C GLN A 296 -6.05 6.01 13.14
N PHE A 297 -5.93 5.71 14.44
CA PHE A 297 -5.62 4.38 14.94
C PHE A 297 -6.52 4.04 16.11
N VAL A 298 -6.69 2.74 16.37
CA VAL A 298 -7.37 2.23 17.56
C VAL A 298 -6.43 1.30 18.31
N GLY A 299 -6.19 1.60 19.58
CA GLY A 299 -5.34 0.83 20.47
C GLY A 299 -4.51 1.73 21.38
N PRO A 300 -3.68 1.14 22.25
CA PRO A 300 -3.52 -0.31 22.47
C PRO A 300 -4.79 -0.97 23.04
N LEU A 301 -5.20 -2.09 22.46
CA LEU A 301 -6.28 -2.94 22.97
C LEU A 301 -5.70 -4.27 23.44
N PRO A 302 -6.12 -4.84 24.59
CA PRO A 302 -5.83 -6.24 24.89
C PRO A 302 -6.24 -7.13 23.72
N LEU A 303 -5.39 -8.07 23.31
CA LEU A 303 -5.66 -8.91 22.13
C LEU A 303 -7.01 -9.64 22.25
N GLN A 304 -7.32 -10.12 23.46
CA GLN A 304 -8.58 -10.77 23.78
C GLN A 304 -9.79 -9.87 23.49
N ALA A 305 -9.75 -8.59 23.88
CA ALA A 305 -10.84 -7.65 23.63
C ALA A 305 -11.07 -7.42 22.12
N TYR A 306 -9.99 -7.41 21.34
CA TYR A 306 -10.11 -7.34 19.88
C TYR A 306 -10.68 -8.63 19.28
N ILE A 307 -10.27 -9.80 19.76
CA ILE A 307 -10.82 -11.09 19.33
C ILE A 307 -12.33 -11.15 19.64
N GLU A 308 -12.73 -10.81 20.86
CA GLU A 308 -14.14 -10.78 21.28
C GLU A 308 -14.96 -9.81 20.42
N HIS A 309 -14.36 -8.69 20.01
CA HIS A 309 -15.00 -7.78 19.07
C HIS A 309 -15.19 -8.39 17.70
N ARG A 310 -14.15 -9.01 17.15
CA ARG A 310 -14.21 -9.65 15.83
C ARG A 310 -15.15 -10.86 15.78
N THR A 311 -15.36 -11.54 16.90
CA THR A 311 -16.30 -12.66 17.00
C THR A 311 -17.72 -12.23 17.42
N GLY A 312 -17.95 -10.95 17.69
CA GLY A 312 -19.24 -10.41 18.14
C GLY A 312 -19.58 -10.69 19.60
N ALA A 313 -18.65 -11.24 20.39
CA ALA A 313 -18.83 -11.49 21.82
C ALA A 313 -18.81 -10.20 22.66
N ARG A 314 -18.13 -9.15 22.20
CA ARG A 314 -18.06 -7.85 22.88
C ARG A 314 -17.92 -6.68 21.91
N THR A 315 -18.64 -5.58 22.13
CA THR A 315 -18.38 -4.36 21.35
C THR A 315 -17.27 -3.53 21.98
N VAL A 316 -16.22 -3.23 21.20
CA VAL A 316 -15.24 -2.19 21.53
C VAL A 316 -15.70 -0.91 20.85
N GLN A 317 -16.13 0.09 21.63
CA GLN A 317 -16.79 1.30 21.11
C GLN A 317 -15.99 1.97 19.98
N ALA A 318 -14.69 2.22 20.18
CA ALA A 318 -13.85 2.87 19.19
C ALA A 318 -13.75 2.10 17.86
N LEU A 319 -13.80 0.77 17.90
CA LEU A 319 -13.84 -0.05 16.68
C LEU A 319 -15.21 0.02 16.01
N GLY A 320 -16.28 -0.09 16.81
CA GLY A 320 -17.66 0.04 16.31
C GLY A 320 -17.94 1.39 15.63
N GLU A 321 -17.41 2.49 16.18
CA GLU A 321 -17.51 3.83 15.57
C GLU A 321 -16.82 3.90 14.20
N ILE A 322 -15.68 3.24 14.02
CA ILE A 322 -15.00 3.16 12.72
C ILE A 322 -15.77 2.25 11.76
N GLU A 323 -16.26 1.10 12.23
CA GLU A 323 -17.00 0.13 11.42
C GLU A 323 -18.31 0.73 10.87
N GLN A 324 -19.00 1.58 11.63
CA GLN A 324 -20.18 2.30 11.16
C GLN A 324 -19.89 3.24 9.97
N ARG A 325 -18.64 3.69 9.81
CA ARG A 325 -18.21 4.53 8.70
C ARG A 325 -17.79 3.73 7.47
N GLN A 326 -17.65 2.41 7.59
CA GLN A 326 -17.28 1.55 6.48
C GLN A 326 -18.47 1.30 5.57
N LYS A 327 -18.21 1.38 4.27
CA LYS A 327 -19.17 1.07 3.21
C LYS A 327 -18.70 -0.17 2.47
N THR A 328 -19.63 -1.07 2.18
CA THR A 328 -19.42 -2.16 1.23
C THR A 328 -19.33 -1.58 -0.18
N ILE A 329 -18.70 -2.32 -1.10
CA ILE A 329 -18.64 -1.93 -2.52
C ILE A 329 -20.06 -1.72 -3.08
N SER A 330 -21.02 -2.58 -2.73
CA SER A 330 -22.40 -2.44 -3.18
C SER A 330 -23.08 -1.15 -2.69
N GLN A 331 -22.81 -0.74 -1.44
CA GLN A 331 -23.31 0.54 -0.92
C GLN A 331 -22.68 1.72 -1.65
N ILE A 332 -21.36 1.70 -1.85
CA ILE A 332 -20.64 2.73 -2.60
C ILE A 332 -21.23 2.87 -4.01
N GLU A 333 -21.42 1.77 -4.73
CA GLU A 333 -21.97 1.80 -6.09
C GLU A 333 -23.41 2.35 -6.12
N ALA A 334 -24.25 1.99 -5.15
CA ALA A 334 -25.62 2.48 -5.05
C ALA A 334 -25.69 3.99 -4.74
N GLU A 335 -24.75 4.50 -3.94
CA GLU A 335 -24.64 5.93 -3.62
C GLU A 335 -24.08 6.71 -4.81
N VAL A 336 -23.00 6.22 -5.42
CA VAL A 336 -22.35 6.84 -6.59
C VAL A 336 -23.24 6.85 -7.83
N ALA A 337 -24.15 5.88 -7.99
CA ALA A 337 -25.12 5.89 -9.08
C ALA A 337 -26.05 7.12 -9.06
N LYS A 338 -26.18 7.79 -7.90
CA LYS A 338 -26.96 9.02 -7.74
C LYS A 338 -26.12 10.28 -7.96
N PHE A 339 -24.81 10.14 -8.17
CA PHE A 339 -23.91 11.26 -8.35
C PHE A 339 -24.12 11.88 -9.73
N ASN A 340 -24.71 13.07 -9.74
CA ASN A 340 -24.75 13.94 -10.91
C ASN A 340 -23.66 15.00 -10.76
N ILE A 341 -22.92 15.28 -11.82
CA ILE A 341 -22.10 16.50 -11.86
C ILE A 341 -23.07 17.66 -11.82
N ALA A 342 -23.04 18.46 -10.75
CA ALA A 342 -23.80 19.71 -10.71
C ALA A 342 -23.36 20.55 -11.92
N GLY A 343 -24.22 20.61 -12.95
CA GLY A 343 -23.90 21.23 -14.24
C GLY A 343 -24.50 20.57 -15.49
N SER A 344 -25.13 19.39 -15.43
CA SER A 344 -25.77 18.77 -16.62
C SER A 344 -27.28 19.01 -16.76
N GLU A 345 -27.86 19.91 -15.97
CA GLU A 345 -29.21 20.45 -16.16
C GLU A 345 -29.13 21.94 -16.52
N ALA A 346 -28.50 22.25 -17.66
CA ALA A 346 -28.69 23.49 -18.41
C ALA A 346 -27.99 23.37 -19.78
N ALA A 347 -28.62 22.66 -20.71
CA ALA A 347 -28.41 22.84 -22.15
C ALA A 347 -29.73 22.53 -22.87
#